data_AF-A0A3P7LGP3-F1
#
_entry.id   AF-A0A3P7LGP3-F1
#
_cell.length_a   1.000
_cell.length_b   1.000
_cell.length_c   1.000
_cell.angle_alpha   90.00
_cell.angle_beta   90.00
_cell.angle_gamma   90.00
#
_symmetry.space_group_name_H-M   'P 1'
#
loop_
_entity.id
_entity.type
_entity.pdbx_description
1 polymer ?
#
loop_
_entity_poly.entity_id
_entity_poly.type
_entity_poly.pdbx_seq_one_letter_code
_entity_poly.pdbx_strand_id
1 'polypeptide(L)'
;MMHSENVAIDERYDELMKRTVTAAKMYGAQLVWRIENVAQKMNDAKSGTRPVVHSEPFVSGRHGYKFVASACLFGDGQYRGKFMAVYLTLVRGKYDPLLEWPFDLSVYITLLDQVCIIYHLCSSY
;
A
#
# COMPACT_ATOMS: atom_id res chain seq x y z
N MET A 1 -20.98 -7.14 28.24
CA MET A 1 -19.88 -6.15 28.21
C MET A 1 -18.99 -6.27 26.96
N MET A 2 -18.86 -7.44 26.31
CA MET A 2 -18.06 -7.60 25.06
C MET A 2 -18.79 -7.24 23.75
N HIS A 3 -20.12 -7.06 23.78
CA HIS A 3 -20.90 -6.80 22.56
C HIS A 3 -20.85 -5.34 22.09
N SER A 4 -20.70 -4.40 23.02
CA SER A 4 -20.63 -2.96 22.73
C SER A 4 -19.29 -2.54 22.12
N GLU A 5 -18.19 -3.21 22.48
CA GLU A 5 -16.85 -2.89 21.96
C GLU A 5 -16.70 -3.29 20.49
N ASN A 6 -17.24 -4.45 20.09
CA ASN A 6 -17.18 -4.90 18.69
C ASN A 6 -18.00 -4.00 17.75
N VAL A 7 -19.15 -3.50 18.22
CA VAL A 7 -19.99 -2.55 17.45
C VAL A 7 -19.30 -1.19 17.31
N ALA A 8 -18.71 -0.67 18.38
CA ALA A 8 -17.99 0.61 18.34
C ALA A 8 -16.73 0.56 17.47
N ILE A 9 -16.07 -0.60 17.40
CA ILE A 9 -14.95 -0.84 16.49
C ILE A 9 -15.43 -0.78 15.04
N ASP A 10 -16.53 -1.47 14.72
CA ASP A 10 -17.11 -1.52 13.37
C ASP A 10 -17.53 -0.12 12.86
N GLU A 11 -18.22 0.66 13.70
CA GLU A 11 -18.62 2.04 13.36
C GLU A 11 -17.43 2.96 13.08
N ARG A 12 -16.35 2.83 13.87
CA ARG A 12 -15.12 3.61 13.69
C ARG A 12 -14.39 3.17 12.42
N TYR A 13 -14.38 1.88 12.11
CA TYR A 13 -13.80 1.35 10.87
C TYR A 13 -14.55 1.88 9.64
N ASP A 14 -15.89 1.88 9.69
CA ASP A 14 -16.72 2.43 8.62
C ASP A 14 -16.49 3.92 8.41
N GLU A 15 -16.41 4.69 9.49
CA GLU A 15 -16.11 6.12 9.42
C GLU A 15 -14.71 6.36 8.81
N LEU A 16 -13.71 5.60 9.26
CA LEU A 16 -12.35 5.69 8.76
C LEU A 16 -12.28 5.31 7.27
N MET A 17 -13.00 4.27 6.86
CA MET A 17 -13.10 3.86 5.47
C MET A 17 -13.77 4.93 4.61
N LYS A 18 -14.85 5.56 5.11
CA LYS A 18 -15.54 6.67 4.43
C LYS A 18 -14.65 7.90 4.24
N ARG A 19 -13.86 8.26 5.25
CA ARG A 19 -12.86 9.35 5.15
C ARG A 19 -11.79 9.01 4.12
N THR A 20 -11.30 7.77 4.14
CA THR A 20 -10.29 7.28 3.20
C THR A 20 -10.78 7.30 1.76
N VAL A 21 -12.00 6.81 1.50
CA VAL A 21 -12.63 6.84 0.17
C VAL A 21 -12.83 8.28 -0.32
N THR A 22 -13.28 9.19 0.56
CA THR A 22 -13.45 10.61 0.22
C THR A 22 -12.10 11.27 -0.12
N ALA A 23 -11.08 11.05 0.71
CA ALA A 23 -9.75 11.58 0.48
C ALA A 23 -9.12 11.03 -0.82
N ALA A 24 -9.30 9.73 -1.10
CA ALA A 24 -8.85 9.11 -2.34
C ALA A 24 -9.55 9.71 -3.58
N LYS A 25 -10.83 10.06 -3.48
CA LYS A 25 -11.57 10.76 -4.56
C LYS A 25 -11.08 12.19 -4.78
N MET A 26 -10.75 12.92 -3.71
CA MET A 26 -10.34 14.33 -3.80
C MET A 26 -8.87 14.51 -4.20
N TYR A 27 -7.99 13.64 -3.70
CA TYR A 27 -6.54 13.82 -3.81
C TYR A 27 -5.81 12.67 -4.53
N GLY A 28 -6.53 11.61 -4.91
CA GLY A 28 -5.94 10.42 -5.51
C GLY A 28 -5.12 9.59 -4.52
N ALA A 29 -4.56 8.48 -5.03
CA ALA A 29 -3.58 7.70 -4.28
C ALA A 29 -2.22 8.42 -4.26
N GLN A 30 -1.55 8.42 -3.11
CA GLN A 30 -0.18 8.98 -2.98
C GLN A 30 0.84 8.21 -3.83
N LEU A 31 0.59 6.91 -4.04
CA LEU A 31 1.36 6.05 -4.92
C LEU A 31 0.42 5.13 -5.69
N VAL A 32 0.56 5.12 -7.02
CA VAL A 32 0.09 4.04 -7.89
C VAL A 32 1.33 3.34 -8.43
N TRP A 33 1.58 2.12 -7.96
CA TRP A 33 2.80 1.39 -8.29
C TRP A 33 2.52 0.25 -9.27
N ARG A 34 2.97 0.43 -10.52
CA ARG A 34 2.94 -0.63 -11.53
C ARG A 34 4.25 -1.43 -11.48
N ILE A 35 4.15 -2.71 -11.14
CA ILE A 35 5.26 -3.64 -11.24
C ILE A 35 5.25 -4.25 -12.65
N GLU A 36 6.17 -3.82 -13.50
CA GLU A 36 6.33 -4.38 -14.85
C GLU A 36 7.12 -5.68 -14.83
N ASN A 37 6.98 -6.50 -15.90
CA ASN A 37 7.70 -7.76 -16.08
C ASN A 37 7.56 -8.72 -14.88
N VAL A 38 6.34 -8.86 -14.36
CA VAL A 38 6.05 -9.65 -13.14
C VAL A 38 6.55 -11.09 -13.28
N ALA A 39 6.40 -11.72 -14.45
CA ALA A 39 6.85 -13.10 -14.68
C ALA A 39 8.38 -13.25 -14.48
N GLN A 40 9.17 -12.32 -15.03
CA GLN A 40 10.62 -12.32 -14.85
C GLN A 40 10.99 -12.06 -13.38
N LYS A 41 10.42 -11.03 -12.77
CA LYS A 41 10.69 -10.69 -11.36
C LYS A 41 10.27 -11.79 -10.39
N MET A 42 9.22 -12.55 -10.73
CA MET A 42 8.81 -13.74 -9.99
C MET A 42 9.85 -14.85 -10.07
N ASN A 43 10.45 -15.08 -11.25
CA ASN A 43 11.53 -16.05 -11.41
C ASN A 43 12.80 -15.61 -10.66
N ASP A 44 13.13 -14.32 -10.69
CA ASP A 44 14.23 -13.76 -9.91
C ASP A 44 14.00 -13.92 -8.40
N ALA A 45 12.76 -13.77 -7.94
CA ALA A 45 12.39 -13.97 -6.53
C ALA A 45 12.40 -15.45 -6.12
N LYS A 46 11.96 -16.35 -7.00
CA LYS A 46 12.03 -17.80 -6.81
C LYS A 46 13.46 -18.32 -6.71
N SER A 47 14.36 -17.80 -7.54
CA SER A 47 15.79 -18.15 -7.51
C SER A 47 16.54 -17.50 -6.34
N GLY A 48 15.97 -16.45 -5.75
CA GLY A 48 16.61 -15.67 -4.68
C GLY A 48 17.59 -14.63 -5.19
N THR A 49 17.72 -14.46 -6.51
CA THR A 49 18.64 -13.48 -7.12
C THR A 49 18.23 -12.05 -6.79
N ARG A 50 16.93 -11.74 -6.93
CA ARG A 50 16.34 -10.44 -6.59
C ARG A 50 14.97 -10.66 -5.93
N PRO A 51 14.95 -11.00 -4.62
CA PRO A 51 13.73 -11.40 -3.93
C PRO A 51 12.76 -10.23 -3.66
N VAL A 52 13.27 -9.00 -3.64
CA VAL A 52 12.50 -7.79 -3.31
C VAL A 52 12.52 -6.81 -4.49
N VAL A 53 11.36 -6.24 -4.80
CA VAL A 53 11.20 -5.14 -5.77
C VAL A 53 10.81 -3.89 -4.99
N HIS A 54 11.34 -2.74 -5.37
CA HIS A 54 11.04 -1.46 -4.72
C HIS A 54 10.33 -0.50 -5.67
N SER A 55 9.48 0.36 -5.11
CA SER A 55 8.96 1.54 -5.81
C SER A 55 9.99 2.67 -5.82
N GLU A 56 9.73 3.69 -6.62
CA GLU A 56 10.35 5.00 -6.39
C GLU A 56 9.93 5.56 -5.02
N PRO A 57 10.78 6.35 -4.35
CA PRO A 57 10.40 7.01 -3.12
C PRO A 57 9.26 8.01 -3.33
N PHE A 58 8.32 8.04 -2.40
CA PHE A 58 7.19 8.97 -2.42
C PHE A 58 6.97 9.58 -1.04
N VAL A 59 6.12 10.60 -0.95
CA VAL A 59 5.83 11.31 0.29
C VAL A 59 4.34 11.28 0.59
N SER A 60 3.95 11.31 1.87
CA SER A 60 2.53 11.43 2.24
C SER A 60 1.91 12.79 1.94
N GLY A 61 2.73 13.79 1.61
CA GLY A 61 2.31 15.15 1.27
C GLY A 61 3.52 16.06 1.04
N ARG A 62 3.27 17.33 0.68
CA ARG A 62 4.31 18.32 0.29
C ARG A 62 5.49 18.42 1.28
N HIS A 63 5.21 18.28 2.58
CA HIS A 63 6.22 18.28 3.65
C HIS A 63 6.04 17.07 4.58
N GLY A 64 5.57 15.94 4.04
CA GLY A 64 5.19 14.75 4.81
C GLY A 64 6.32 13.74 5.01
N TYR A 65 5.96 12.61 5.61
CA TYR A 65 6.83 11.44 5.74
C TYR A 65 7.21 10.91 4.37
N LYS A 66 8.45 10.41 4.25
CA LYS A 66 8.96 9.79 3.03
C LYS A 66 8.89 8.27 3.16
N PHE A 67 8.47 7.62 2.08
CA PHE A 67 8.27 6.18 2.02
C PHE A 67 8.89 5.55 0.78
N VAL A 68 9.15 4.25 0.88
CA VAL A 68 9.38 3.35 -0.25
C VAL A 68 8.47 2.13 -0.06
N ALA A 69 7.71 1.76 -1.09
CA ALA A 69 6.97 0.51 -1.10
C ALA A 69 7.89 -0.62 -1.59
N SER A 70 7.74 -1.80 -1.01
CA SER A 70 8.53 -2.99 -1.36
C SER A 70 7.64 -4.20 -1.50
N ALA A 71 7.95 -5.09 -2.45
CA ALA A 71 7.20 -6.32 -2.66
C ALA A 71 8.13 -7.53 -2.79
N CYS A 72 7.85 -8.57 -2.02
CA CYS A 72 8.42 -9.90 -2.17
C CYS A 72 7.41 -10.74 -2.95
N LEU A 73 7.60 -10.82 -4.28
CA LEU A 73 6.63 -11.46 -5.18
C LEU A 73 6.46 -12.95 -4.89
N PHE A 74 7.51 -13.62 -4.45
CA PHE A 74 7.48 -15.02 -4.04
C PHE A 74 7.39 -15.19 -2.52
N GLY A 75 6.87 -14.19 -1.82
CA GLY A 75 6.71 -14.18 -0.37
C GLY A 75 8.03 -14.03 0.37
N ASP A 76 7.93 -13.91 1.69
CA ASP A 76 9.05 -13.68 2.59
C ASP A 76 8.98 -14.61 3.80
N GLY A 77 10.14 -14.94 4.36
CA GLY A 77 10.29 -15.83 5.52
C GLY A 77 9.50 -17.13 5.39
N GLN A 78 8.71 -17.44 6.42
CA GLN A 78 7.89 -18.68 6.49
C GLN A 78 6.74 -18.74 5.46
N TYR A 79 6.40 -17.61 4.84
CA TYR A 79 5.33 -17.52 3.85
C TYR A 79 5.84 -17.54 2.41
N ARG A 80 7.16 -17.69 2.23
CA ARG A 80 7.79 -17.80 0.93
C ARG A 80 7.17 -18.95 0.11
N GLY A 81 6.82 -18.64 -1.13
CA GLY A 81 6.17 -19.53 -2.10
C GLY A 81 4.67 -19.72 -1.93
N LYS A 82 4.05 -19.10 -0.90
CA LYS A 82 2.61 -19.21 -0.64
C LYS A 82 1.84 -17.92 -0.90
N PHE A 83 2.42 -16.79 -0.53
CA PHE A 83 1.80 -15.48 -0.66
C PHE A 83 2.77 -14.47 -1.25
N MET A 84 2.25 -13.35 -1.74
CA MET A 84 3.04 -12.15 -1.97
C MET A 84 3.06 -11.33 -0.67
N ALA A 85 4.23 -10.83 -0.29
CA ALA A 85 4.35 -9.90 0.84
C ALA A 85 4.61 -8.48 0.31
N VAL A 86 3.93 -7.49 0.89
CA VAL A 86 4.08 -6.07 0.53
C VAL A 86 4.34 -5.28 1.80
N TYR A 87 5.29 -4.36 1.72
CA TYR A 87 5.76 -3.56 2.85
C TYR A 87 5.76 -2.09 2.47
N LEU A 88 5.46 -1.24 3.44
CA LEU A 88 5.73 0.18 3.37
C LEU A 88 6.86 0.51 4.33
N THR A 89 7.97 1.05 3.81
CA THR A 89 9.14 1.41 4.60
C THR A 89 9.19 2.92 4.77
N LEU A 90 9.17 3.39 6.03
CA LEU A 90 9.52 4.76 6.38
C LEU A 90 11.01 4.97 6.12
N VAL A 91 11.35 5.98 5.32
CA VAL A 91 12.73 6.36 5.02
C VAL A 91 12.98 7.79 5.47
N ARG A 92 14.24 8.11 5.78
CA ARG A 92 14.63 9.45 6.22
C ARG A 92 14.22 10.51 5.20
N GLY A 93 13.41 11.47 5.63
CA GLY A 93 12.94 12.59 4.86
C GLY A 93 13.67 13.89 5.22
N LYS A 94 13.50 14.91 4.36
CA LYS A 94 14.02 16.26 4.63
C LYS A 94 13.29 16.95 5.78
N TYR A 95 12.01 16.60 5.98
CA TYR A 95 11.10 17.26 6.90
C TYR A 95 10.87 16.49 8.21
N ASP A 96 11.57 15.37 8.43
CA ASP A 96 11.44 14.54 9.64
C ASP A 96 11.46 15.32 10.97
N PRO A 97 12.27 16.39 11.15
CA PRO A 97 12.26 17.19 12.38
C PRO A 97 10.96 17.97 12.63
N LEU A 98 10.12 18.13 11.61
CA LEU A 98 8.84 18.85 11.68
C LEU A 98 7.64 17.90 11.81
N LEU A 99 7.88 16.59 11.74
CA LEU A 99 6.85 15.57 11.75
C LEU A 99 6.66 15.02 13.15
N GLU A 100 5.45 14.55 13.43
CA GLU A 100 5.14 13.86 14.67
C GLU A 100 5.83 12.49 14.71
N TRP A 101 6.27 12.08 15.89
CA TRP A 101 6.86 10.77 16.07
C TRP A 101 6.35 10.15 17.38
N PRO A 102 6.07 8.83 17.42
CA PRO A 102 6.19 7.88 16.30
C PRO A 102 5.15 8.10 15.19
N PHE A 103 5.39 7.54 14.02
CA PHE A 103 4.43 7.57 12.90
C PHE A 103 3.09 6.96 13.32
N ASP A 104 2.00 7.71 13.17
CA ASP A 104 0.64 7.30 13.60
C ASP A 104 -0.44 7.54 12.52
N LEU A 105 -0.06 7.53 11.24
CA LEU A 105 -1.03 7.67 10.15
C LEU A 105 -1.54 6.30 9.68
N SER A 106 -2.82 6.24 9.32
CA SER A 106 -3.41 5.05 8.70
C SER A 106 -2.89 4.86 7.28
N VAL A 107 -2.47 3.63 6.97
CA VAL A 107 -1.95 3.24 5.66
C VAL A 107 -2.87 2.21 5.03
N TYR A 108 -3.22 2.43 3.77
CA TYR A 108 -4.01 1.50 2.96
C TYR A 108 -3.18 1.01 1.80
N ILE A 109 -3.05 -0.31 1.67
CA ILE A 109 -2.39 -0.96 0.54
C ILE A 109 -3.45 -1.78 -0.19
N THR A 110 -3.65 -1.46 -1.47
CA THR A 110 -4.64 -2.14 -2.30
C THR A 110 -3.96 -2.75 -3.51
N LEU A 111 -4.20 -4.04 -3.74
CA LEU A 111 -3.84 -4.69 -4.99
C LEU A 111 -4.96 -4.47 -6.00
N LEU A 112 -4.66 -3.78 -7.09
CA LEU A 112 -5.64 -3.45 -8.11
C LEU A 112 -5.79 -4.57 -9.13
N ASP A 113 -7.03 -5.03 -9.32
CA ASP A 113 -7.38 -5.91 -10.44
C ASP A 113 -7.52 -5.09 -11.73
N GLN A 114 -6.70 -5.41 -12.72
CA GLN A 114 -6.65 -4.71 -14.00
C GLN A 114 -7.84 -5.04 -14.90
N VAL A 115 -8.53 -6.16 -14.66
CA VAL A 115 -9.70 -6.55 -15.45
C VAL A 115 -10.87 -5.59 -15.21
N CYS A 116 -11.18 -5.25 -13.96
CA CYS A 116 -12.24 -4.31 -13.60
C CYS A 116 -11.96 -2.87 -14.06
N ILE A 117 -10.69 -2.45 -14.08
CA ILE A 117 -10.28 -1.12 -14.55
C ILE A 117 -10.59 -0.93 -16.03
N ILE A 118 -10.41 -1.98 -16.85
CA ILE A 118 -10.73 -1.92 -18.29
C ILE A 118 -12.24 -1.77 -18.51
N TYR A 119 -13.08 -2.48 -17.73
CA TYR A 119 -14.54 -2.36 -17.86
C TYR A 119 -15.08 -0.98 -17.47
N HIS A 120 -14.55 -0.37 -16.40
CA HIS A 120 -14.96 0.98 -16.01
C HIS A 120 -14.54 2.06 -17.02
N LEU A 121 -13.36 1.93 -17.63
CA LEU A 121 -12.90 2.86 -18.66
C LEU A 121 -13.65 2.65 -19.98
N CYS A 122 -13.95 1.41 -20.35
CA CYS A 122 -14.62 1.09 -21.61
C CYS A 122 -16.14 1.33 -21.57
N SER A 123 -16.78 1.30 -20.40
CA SER A 123 -18.21 1.62 -20.24
C SER A 123 -18.49 3.12 -20.09
N SER A 124 -17.44 3.95 -20.06
CA SER A 124 -17.54 5.42 -20.00
C SER A 124 -17.37 6.09 -21.38
N TYR A 125 -17.33 5.30 -22.46
CA TYR A 125 -17.32 5.73 -23.86
C TYR A 125 -18.52 5.18 -24.62
#